data_AF-A0A9Q4H0E4-F1
#
_entry.id   AF-A0A9Q4H0E4-F1
#
_cell.length_a   1.000
_cell.length_b   1.000
_cell.length_c   1.000
_cell.angle_alpha   90.00
_cell.angle_beta   90.00
_cell.angle_gamma   90.00
#
_symmetry.space_group_name_H-M   'P 1'
#
loop_
_entity.id
_entity.type
_entity.pdbx_description
1 polymer ?
#
loop_
_entity_poly.entity_id
_entity_poly.type
_entity_poly.pdbx_seq_one_letter_code
_entity_poly.pdbx_strand_id
1 'polypeptide(L)'
;MPRTQMHLATIVSNGLGASPYAWLQPQVDPADYANIHALVRYAQAAERGKLDFIFLGDFLAQSQRTEAHAPGQTLEPTVVATAITLATKRIGVV
;
A
#
# COMPACT_ATOMS: atom_id res chain seq x y z
N MET A 1 31.81 -1.88 17.75
CA MET A 1 31.36 -1.26 16.48
C MET A 1 29.89 -0.90 16.62
N PRO A 2 29.44 0.30 16.21
CA PRO A 2 28.02 0.59 16.20
C PRO A 2 27.32 -0.35 15.21
N ARG A 3 26.20 -0.94 15.64
CA ARG A 3 25.42 -1.87 14.84
C ARG A 3 24.46 -1.06 13.98
N THR A 4 24.82 -0.82 12.72
CA THR A 4 23.94 -0.15 11.76
C THR A 4 22.74 -1.06 11.46
N GLN A 5 21.53 -0.53 11.62
CA GLN A 5 20.31 -1.21 11.19
C GLN A 5 19.89 -0.69 9.81
N MET A 6 19.44 -1.60 8.95
CA MET A 6 18.82 -1.23 7.68
C MET A 6 17.37 -0.82 7.94
N HIS A 7 17.01 0.38 7.50
CA HIS A 7 15.64 0.86 7.51
C HIS A 7 14.90 0.29 6.31
N LEU A 8 13.70 -0.26 6.54
CA LEU A 8 12.90 -0.92 5.52
C LEU A 8 11.50 -0.34 5.49
N ALA A 9 10.98 -0.12 4.28
CA ALA A 9 9.64 0.37 4.05
C ALA A 9 8.97 -0.40 2.92
N THR A 10 7.65 -0.29 2.86
CA THR A 10 6.85 -0.84 1.77
C THR A 10 6.04 0.28 1.12
N ILE A 11 5.87 0.18 -0.19
CA ILE A 11 5.01 1.07 -0.95
C ILE A 11 3.70 0.36 -1.26
N VAL A 12 2.59 1.07 -1.06
CA VAL A 12 1.28 0.65 -1.56
C VAL A 12 0.73 1.78 -2.40
N SER A 13 0.57 1.52 -3.70
CA SER A 13 -0.06 2.46 -4.64
C SER A 13 -1.54 2.13 -4.79
N ASN A 14 -1.89 1.10 -5.55
CA ASN A 14 -3.28 0.72 -5.83
C ASN A 14 -3.82 -0.45 -4.98
N GLY A 15 -3.02 -0.98 -4.05
CA GLY A 15 -3.40 -2.11 -3.20
C GLY A 15 -3.42 -3.49 -3.86
N LEU A 16 -3.18 -3.60 -5.16
CA LEU A 16 -3.25 -4.85 -5.94
C LEU A 16 -1.88 -5.49 -6.18
N GLY A 17 -0.81 -4.68 -6.14
CA GLY A 17 0.57 -5.12 -6.27
C GLY A 17 1.40 -4.23 -7.19
N ALA A 18 2.73 -4.40 -7.18
CA ALA A 18 3.64 -3.56 -7.95
C ALA A 18 3.65 -3.85 -9.46
N SER A 19 3.22 -5.05 -9.87
CA SER A 19 3.09 -5.41 -11.29
C SER A 19 1.80 -4.83 -11.86
N PRO A 20 1.81 -4.24 -13.07
CA PRO A 20 0.60 -3.81 -13.77
C PRO A 20 -0.42 -4.94 -13.99
N TYR A 21 0.02 -6.19 -13.90
CA TYR A 21 -0.80 -7.40 -14.08
C TYR A 21 -1.07 -8.15 -12.77
N ALA A 22 -0.74 -7.57 -11.61
CA ALA A 22 -0.94 -8.22 -10.32
C ALA A 22 -2.42 -8.57 -10.07
N TRP A 23 -3.33 -7.72 -10.55
CA TRP A 23 -4.78 -7.91 -10.46
C TRP A 23 -5.33 -9.15 -11.19
N LEU A 24 -4.52 -9.77 -12.07
CA LEU A 24 -4.88 -11.00 -12.76
C LEU A 24 -4.43 -12.26 -12.02
N GLN A 25 -3.69 -12.11 -10.92
CA GLN A 25 -3.22 -13.26 -10.14
C GLN A 25 -4.37 -13.90 -9.36
N PRO A 26 -4.50 -15.25 -9.33
CA PRO A 26 -5.64 -15.92 -8.69
C PRO A 26 -5.86 -15.57 -7.22
N GLN A 27 -4.81 -15.18 -6.51
CA GLN A 27 -4.84 -14.82 -5.09
C GLN A 27 -5.13 -13.34 -4.81
N VAL A 28 -5.24 -12.51 -5.85
CA VAL A 28 -5.50 -11.07 -5.70
C VAL A 28 -7.00 -10.84 -5.93
N ASP A 29 -7.67 -10.24 -4.95
CA ASP A 29 -9.06 -9.79 -5.11
C ASP A 29 -9.05 -8.43 -5.84
N PRO A 30 -9.61 -8.32 -7.06
CA PRO A 30 -9.67 -7.04 -7.76
C PRO A 30 -10.47 -5.98 -6.99
N ALA A 31 -11.40 -6.37 -6.11
CA ALA A 31 -12.15 -5.46 -5.27
C ALA A 31 -11.28 -4.80 -4.19
N ASP A 32 -10.11 -5.36 -3.88
CA ASP A 32 -9.18 -4.74 -2.91
C ASP A 32 -8.65 -3.38 -3.40
N TYR A 33 -8.77 -3.09 -4.71
CA TYR A 33 -8.47 -1.79 -5.30
C TYR A 33 -9.04 -0.63 -4.48
N ALA A 34 -10.33 -0.67 -4.12
CA ALA A 34 -11.02 0.38 -3.38
C ALA A 34 -11.38 -0.04 -1.94
N ASN A 35 -10.75 -1.09 -1.42
CA ASN A 35 -11.05 -1.63 -0.10
C ASN A 35 -10.11 -1.05 0.97
N ILE A 36 -10.61 -0.10 1.75
CA ILE A 36 -9.86 0.50 2.86
C ILE A 36 -9.33 -0.55 3.86
N HIS A 37 -10.09 -1.63 4.08
CA HIS A 37 -9.68 -2.68 5.02
C HIS A 37 -8.51 -3.51 4.49
N ALA A 38 -8.34 -3.62 3.16
CA ALA A 38 -7.17 -4.29 2.58
C ALA A 38 -5.88 -3.52 2.90
N LEU A 39 -5.91 -2.20 2.71
CA LEU A 39 -4.79 -1.31 3.02
C LEU A 39 -4.43 -1.35 4.50
N VAL A 40 -5.44 -1.37 5.38
CA VAL A 40 -5.22 -1.56 6.83
C VAL A 40 -4.56 -2.91 7.13
N ARG A 41 -5.00 -4.02 6.51
CA ARG A 41 -4.37 -5.34 6.70
C ARG A 41 -2.90 -5.33 6.26
N TYR A 42 -2.58 -4.66 5.17
CA TYR A 42 -1.20 -4.53 4.68
C TYR A 42 -0.32 -3.73 5.63
N ALA A 43 -0.81 -2.59 6.13
CA ALA A 43 -0.08 -1.80 7.12
C ALA A 43 0.15 -2.56 8.43
N GLN A 44 -0.85 -3.32 8.90
CA GLN A 44 -0.69 -4.20 10.06
C GLN A 44 0.33 -5.31 9.81
N ALA A 45 0.39 -5.87 8.59
CA ALA A 45 1.40 -6.86 8.22
C ALA A 45 2.81 -6.24 8.21
N ALA A 46 2.97 -5.06 7.63
CA ALA A 46 4.23 -4.31 7.63
C ALA A 46 4.68 -3.96 9.06
N GLU A 47 3.78 -3.54 9.94
CA GLU A 47 4.08 -3.25 11.34
C GLU A 47 4.53 -4.51 12.11
N ARG A 48 3.87 -5.65 11.88
CA ARG A 48 4.30 -6.95 12.44
C ARG A 48 5.69 -7.32 11.94
N GLY A 49 5.98 -7.03 10.66
CA GLY A 49 7.27 -7.23 10.01
C GLY A 49 8.38 -6.25 10.42
N LYS A 50 8.11 -5.27 11.29
CA LYS A 50 9.07 -4.25 11.75
C LYS A 50 9.58 -3.32 10.64
N LEU A 51 8.77 -3.11 9.61
CA LEU A 51 9.02 -2.02 8.66
C LEU A 51 8.81 -0.69 9.39
N ASP A 52 9.63 0.29 9.03
CA ASP A 52 9.60 1.61 9.67
C ASP A 52 8.39 2.42 9.22
N PHE A 53 8.02 2.32 7.94
CA PHE A 53 6.86 3.00 7.40
C PHE A 53 6.23 2.29 6.20
N ILE A 54 4.96 2.62 5.96
CA ILE A 54 4.24 2.38 4.71
C ILE A 54 4.14 3.69 3.94
N PHE A 55 4.47 3.66 2.66
CA PHE A 55 4.41 4.81 1.76
C PHE A 55 3.19 4.70 0.83
N LEU A 56 2.33 5.72 0.85
CA LEU A 56 1.11 5.83 0.06
C LEU A 56 1.36 6.72 -1.16
N GLY A 57 1.79 6.09 -2.26
CA GLY A 57 2.07 6.81 -3.51
C GLY A 57 0.80 7.24 -4.22
N ASP A 58 0.74 8.49 -4.69
CA ASP A 58 -0.44 9.04 -5.35
C ASP A 58 -0.14 10.03 -6.48
N PHE A 59 -1.12 10.20 -7.37
CA PHE A 59 -1.15 11.19 -8.44
C PHE A 59 -2.59 11.64 -8.70
N LEU A 60 -2.78 12.86 -9.19
CA LEU A 60 -4.11 13.45 -9.40
C LEU A 60 -4.87 12.93 -10.65
N ALA A 61 -4.37 11.88 -11.30
CA ALA A 61 -4.98 11.31 -12.50
C ALA A 61 -4.63 9.83 -12.65
N GLN A 62 -5.57 9.07 -13.24
CA GLN A 62 -5.31 7.69 -13.66
C GLN A 62 -4.20 7.65 -14.71
N SER A 63 -3.13 6.87 -14.46
CA SER A 63 -1.92 6.87 -15.27
C SER A 63 -1.59 5.54 -15.93
N GLN A 64 -2.50 4.56 -15.92
CA GLN A 64 -2.31 3.29 -16.61
C GLN A 64 -2.20 3.49 -18.12
N ARG A 65 -1.30 2.73 -18.77
CA ARG A 65 -1.01 2.86 -20.21
C ARG A 65 -2.05 2.18 -21.10
N THR A 66 -2.80 1.24 -20.55
CA THR A 66 -3.78 0.40 -21.25
C THR A 66 -4.78 -0.15 -20.24
N GLU A 67 -5.98 -0.50 -20.70
CA GLU A 67 -7.04 -1.14 -19.90
C GLU A 67 -6.66 -2.54 -19.39
N ALA A 68 -5.62 -3.16 -19.96
CA ALA A 68 -5.08 -4.42 -19.45
C ALA A 68 -4.26 -4.25 -18.14
N HIS A 69 -3.86 -3.02 -17.82
CA HIS A 69 -3.14 -2.71 -16.57
C HIS A 69 -4.14 -2.40 -15.48
N ALA A 70 -3.81 -2.81 -14.25
CA ALA A 70 -4.53 -2.35 -13.07
C ALA A 70 -4.57 -0.80 -13.04
N PRO A 71 -5.69 -0.18 -12.64
CA PRO A 71 -5.73 1.25 -12.41
C PRO A 71 -4.64 1.67 -11.40
N GLY A 72 -3.98 2.80 -11.67
CA GLY A 72 -2.78 3.19 -10.93
C GLY A 72 -3.07 3.90 -9.59
N GLN A 73 -4.13 4.69 -9.57
CA GLN A 73 -4.45 5.63 -8.49
C GLN A 73 -5.74 5.17 -7.82
N THR A 74 -5.83 5.18 -6.49
CA THR A 74 -6.99 4.63 -5.77
C THR A 74 -7.54 5.63 -4.73
N LEU A 75 -7.93 5.14 -3.55
CA LEU A 75 -8.34 5.90 -2.39
C LEU A 75 -7.31 6.99 -2.04
N GLU A 76 -7.83 8.16 -1.67
CA GLU A 76 -7.01 9.32 -1.34
C GLU A 76 -6.10 9.03 -0.12
N PRO A 77 -4.79 9.36 -0.19
CA PRO A 77 -3.81 8.98 0.83
C PRO A 77 -4.12 9.47 2.24
N THR A 78 -4.68 10.67 2.43
CA THR A 78 -5.00 11.21 3.75
C THR A 78 -6.12 10.42 4.43
N VAL A 79 -7.15 10.01 3.68
CA VAL A 79 -8.20 9.11 4.16
C VAL A 79 -7.62 7.76 4.55
N VAL A 80 -6.77 7.18 3.69
CA VAL A 80 -6.10 5.90 3.97
C VAL A 80 -5.18 5.99 5.18
N ALA A 81 -4.40 7.05 5.28
CA ALA A 81 -3.49 7.31 6.38
C ALA A 81 -4.21 7.43 7.71
N THR A 82 -5.37 8.09 7.71
CA THR A 82 -6.24 8.20 8.89
C THR A 82 -6.69 6.82 9.37
N ALA A 83 -7.18 5.98 8.44
CA ALA A 83 -7.63 4.63 8.76
C ALA A 83 -6.48 3.73 9.28
N ILE A 84 -5.30 3.79 8.64
CA ILE A 84 -4.12 3.03 9.06
C ILE A 84 -3.65 3.48 10.45
N THR A 85 -3.58 4.80 10.68
CA THR A 85 -3.12 5.36 11.96
C THR A 85 -4.01 4.91 13.11
N LEU A 86 -5.34 4.84 12.89
CA LEU A 86 -6.27 4.32 13.91
C LEU A 86 -6.12 2.82 14.18
N ALA A 87 -5.60 2.05 13.22
CA ALA A 87 -5.54 0.59 13.26
C ALA A 87 -4.14 0.02 13.54
N THR A 88 -3.13 0.88 13.73
CA THR A 88 -1.74 0.53 14.01
C THR A 88 -1.20 1.36 15.18
N LYS A 89 0.02 1.07 15.66
CA LYS A 89 0.59 1.70 16.88
C LYS A 89 1.98 2.30 16.71
N ARG A 90 2.76 1.87 15.73
CA ARG A 90 4.20 2.14 15.61
C ARG A 90 4.67 2.40 14.18
N ILE A 91 4.05 1.76 13.18
CA ILE A 91 4.48 1.97 11.79
C ILE A 91 4.22 3.42 11.37
N GLY A 92 5.21 4.06 10.76
CA GLY A 92 5.05 5.37 10.15
C GLY A 92 4.12 5.30 8.93
N VAL A 93 3.39 6.37 8.67
CA VAL A 93 2.54 6.51 7.48
C VAL A 93 3.01 7.74 6.74
N VAL A 94 3.44 7.55 5.50
CA VAL A 94 4.03 8.59 4.64
C VAL A 94 3.26 8.68 3.33
#